data_AF-A0A1L9GUR9-F1
#
_entry.id   AF-A0A1L9GUR9-F1
#
_cell.length_a   1.000
_cell.length_b   1.000
_cell.length_c   1.000
_cell.angle_alpha   90.00
_cell.angle_beta   90.00
_cell.angle_gamma   90.00
#
_symmetry.space_group_name_H-M   'P 1'
#
loop_
_entity.id
_entity.type
_entity.pdbx_description
1 polymer ?
#
loop_
_entity_poly.entity_id
_entity_poly.type
_entity_poly.pdbx_seq_one_letter_code
_entity_poly.pdbx_strand_id
1 'polypeptide(L)' 'MSIRLWYYKHFDKDKLLDELSKPVEGEYIVIKDSPSTSTRIRAEELKEYARYFKEKGELYAKAYEKYAKDNSTGRD' A
#
# COMPACT_ATOMS: atom_id res chain seq x y z
N MET A 1 -33.59 20.80 30.97
CA MET A 1 -32.23 20.30 30.63
C MET A 1 -31.79 20.97 29.33
N SER A 2 -30.64 21.65 29.27
CA SER A 2 -30.21 22.31 28.03
C SER A 2 -29.59 21.31 27.05
N ILE A 3 -29.71 21.56 25.75
CA ILE A 3 -29.18 20.68 24.71
C ILE A 3 -27.66 20.51 24.80
N ARG A 4 -26.96 21.55 25.29
CA ARG A 4 -25.52 21.51 25.57
C ARG A 4 -25.17 20.46 26.64
N LEU A 5 -25.94 20.41 27.72
CA LEU A 5 -25.71 19.42 28.79
C LEU A 5 -26.01 17.98 28.34
N TRP A 6 -26.96 17.79 27.44
CA TRP A 6 -27.23 16.50 26.82
C TRP A 6 -26.06 16.06 25.92
N TYR A 7 -25.55 16.99 25.10
CA TYR A 7 -24.39 16.72 24.23
C TYR A 7 -23.16 16.32 25.04
N TYR A 8 -22.82 17.04 26.11
CA TYR A 8 -21.68 16.68 26.97
C TYR A 8 -21.83 15.32 27.68
N LYS A 9 -23.06 14.86 27.95
CA LYS A 9 -23.30 13.55 28.57
C LYS A 9 -23.23 12.37 27.60
N HIS A 10 -23.39 12.62 26.30
CA HIS A 10 -23.51 11.57 25.29
C HIS A 10 -22.46 11.66 24.18
N PHE A 11 -21.70 12.75 24.12
CA PHE A 11 -20.61 12.93 23.19
C PHE A 11 -19.34 12.28 23.73
N ASP A 12 -19.03 11.11 23.18
CA ASP A 12 -17.77 10.42 23.41
C ASP A 12 -16.76 10.86 22.35
N LYS A 13 -15.88 11.78 22.75
CA LYS A 13 -14.84 12.32 21.89
C LYS A 13 -13.88 11.22 21.41
N ASP A 14 -13.55 10.28 22.28
CA ASP A 14 -12.57 9.24 21.98
C ASP A 14 -13.15 8.27 20.95
N LYS A 15 -14.43 7.93 21.07
CA LYS A 15 -15.15 7.16 20.05
C LYS A 15 -15.22 7.87 18.71
N LEU A 16 -15.44 9.20 18.68
CA LEU A 16 -15.45 9.96 17.43
C LEU A 16 -14.06 9.93 16.77
N LEU A 17 -13.00 10.12 17.54
CA LEU A 17 -11.63 10.08 17.03
C LEU A 17 -11.25 8.69 16.54
N ASP A 18 -11.68 7.63 17.22
CA ASP A 18 -11.49 6.24 16.78
C ASP A 18 -12.17 5.99 15.43
N GLU A 19 -13.43 6.42 15.25
CA GLU A 19 -14.12 6.30 13.96
C GLU A 19 -13.44 7.10 12.84
N LEU A 20 -12.96 8.32 13.14
CA LEU A 20 -12.24 9.15 12.16
C LEU A 20 -10.83 8.62 11.84
N SER A 21 -10.24 7.80 12.72
CA SER A 21 -8.94 7.17 12.49
C SER A 21 -9.02 5.99 11.52
N LYS A 22 -10.23 5.44 11.31
CA LYS A 22 -10.43 4.34 10.39
C LYS A 22 -10.25 4.84 8.95
N PRO A 23 -9.51 4.09 8.12
CA PRO A 23 -9.37 4.43 6.72
C PRO A 23 -10.74 4.50 6.04
N VAL A 24 -10.97 5.53 5.23
CA VAL A 24 -12.24 5.70 4.52
C VAL A 24 -12.40 4.57 3.51
N GLU A 25 -13.59 4.00 3.44
CA GLU A 25 -13.90 2.94 2.48
C GLU A 25 -13.64 3.44 1.05
N GLY A 26 -12.79 2.73 0.30
CA GLY A 26 -12.37 3.11 -1.05
C GLY A 26 -11.12 3.99 -1.15
N GLU A 27 -10.57 4.50 -0.03
CA GLU A 27 -9.34 5.30 -0.04
C GLU A 27 -8.09 4.43 -0.19
N TYR A 28 -8.14 3.17 0.28
CA TYR A 28 -7.01 2.25 0.25
C TYR A 28 -7.33 0.97 -0.53
N ILE A 29 -6.35 0.50 -1.30
CA ILE A 29 -6.38 -0.75 -2.05
C ILE A 29 -5.35 -1.69 -1.46
N VAL A 30 -5.72 -2.95 -1.27
CA VAL A 30 -4.81 -4.01 -0.80
C VAL A 30 -4.18 -4.67 -2.02
N ILE A 31 -2.86 -4.59 -2.14
CA ILE A 31 -2.07 -5.30 -3.13
C ILE A 31 -1.41 -6.51 -2.47
N LYS A 32 -1.48 -7.67 -3.11
CA LYS A 32 -0.77 -8.88 -2.69
C LYS A 32 0.55 -8.95 -3.45
N ASP A 33 1.65 -8.67 -2.76
CA ASP A 33 3.00 -8.73 -3.33
C ASP A 33 3.56 -10.17 -3.28
N SER A 34 3.09 -11.01 -2.36
CA SER A 34 3.42 -12.45 -2.29
C SER A 34 2.29 -13.25 -1.61
N PRO A 35 2.35 -14.59 -1.60
CA PRO A 35 1.36 -15.42 -0.89
C PRO A 35 1.20 -15.07 0.60
N SER A 36 2.25 -14.49 1.21
CA SER A 36 2.30 -14.14 2.64
C SER A 36 2.37 -12.64 2.91
N THR A 37 2.48 -11.78 1.90
CA THR A 37 2.62 -10.32 2.10
C THR A 37 1.57 -9.54 1.31
N SER A 38 0.90 -8.63 2.03
CA SER A 38 -0.04 -7.69 1.46
C SER A 38 0.27 -6.28 1.91
N THR A 39 0.31 -5.35 0.97
CA THR A 39 0.59 -3.94 1.20
C THR A 39 -0.68 -3.14 0.95
N ARG A 40 -1.03 -2.23 1.87
CA ARG A 40 -2.10 -1.26 1.66
C ARG A 40 -1.50 -0.01 1.04
N ILE A 41 -2.04 0.42 -0.09
CA ILE A 41 -1.66 1.67 -0.74
C ILE A 41 -2.90 2.54 -0.92
N ARG A 42 -2.72 3.86 -1.05
CA ARG A 42 -3.84 4.73 -1.40
C ARG A 42 -4.28 4.48 -2.84
N ALA A 43 -5.58 4.56 -3.08
CA ALA A 43 -6.16 4.35 -4.41
C ALA A 43 -5.62 5.36 -5.44
N GLU A 44 -5.35 6.59 -5.00
CA GLU A 44 -4.75 7.65 -5.83
C GLU A 44 -3.31 7.31 -6.28
N GLU A 45 -2.57 6.56 -5.45
CA GLU A 45 -1.17 6.19 -5.68
C GLU A 45 -1.03 4.90 -6.53
N LEU A 46 -2.14 4.21 -6.82
CA LEU A 46 -2.13 2.93 -7.53
C LEU A 46 -1.39 2.99 -8.87
N LYS A 47 -1.56 4.09 -9.63
CA LYS A 47 -0.90 4.26 -10.93
C LYS A 47 0.62 4.39 -10.81
N GLU A 48 1.08 5.06 -9.76
CA GLU A 48 2.51 5.27 -9.52
C GLU A 48 3.15 4.00 -8.97
N TYR A 49 2.46 3.31 -8.06
CA TYR A 49 2.87 2.00 -7.56
C TYR A 49 2.99 0.96 -8.69
N ALA A 50 2.00 0.90 -9.60
CA ALA A 50 2.06 0.01 -10.76
C ALA A 50 3.25 0.31 -11.69
N ARG A 51 3.59 1.60 -11.85
CA ARG A 51 4.76 2.02 -12.64
C ARG A 51 6.07 1.57 -11.98
N TYR A 52 6.20 1.78 -10.67
CA TYR A 52 7.36 1.35 -9.90
C TYR A 52 7.62 -0.16 -10.05
N PHE A 53 6.58 -1.00 -9.95
CA PHE A 53 6.72 -2.45 -10.13
C PHE A 53 7.17 -2.83 -11.54
N LYS A 54 6.64 -2.15 -12.57
CA LYS A 54 7.05 -2.39 -13.96
C LYS A 54 8.52 -2.05 -14.18
N GLU A 55 8.96 -0.88 -13.71
CA GLU A 55 10.36 -0.44 -13.83
C GLU A 55 11.31 -1.39 -13.08
N LYS A 56 10.93 -1.84 -11.88
CA LYS A 56 11.70 -2.86 -11.15
C LYS A 56 11.80 -4.16 -11.91
N GLY A 57 10.69 -4.64 -12.49
CA GLY A 57 10.66 -5.86 -13.29
C GLY A 57 11.62 -5.80 -14.48
N GLU A 58 11.63 -4.68 -15.21
CA GLU A 58 12.55 -4.46 -16.33
C GLU A 58 14.03 -4.44 -15.88
N LEU A 59 14.31 -3.87 -14.72
CA LEU A 59 15.66 -3.81 -14.16
C LEU A 59 16.16 -5.20 -13.75
N TYR A 60 15.31 -6.00 -13.11
CA TYR A 60 15.63 -7.40 -12.79
C TYR A 60 15.81 -8.26 -14.05
N ALA A 61 14.97 -8.08 -15.07
CA ALA A 61 15.10 -8.81 -16.33
C ALA A 61 16.44 -8.51 -17.02
N LYS A 62 16.85 -7.23 -17.09
CA LYS A 62 18.15 -6.83 -17.63
C LYS A 62 19.33 -7.37 -16.82
N ALA A 63 19.22 -7.36 -15.49
CA ALA A 63 20.25 -7.93 -14.62
C ALA A 63 20.40 -9.44 -14.84
N TYR A 64 19.28 -10.16 -14.99
CA TYR A 64 19.28 -11.59 -15.28
C TYR A 64 19.89 -11.90 -16.65
N GLU A 65 19.55 -11.16 -17.70
CA GLU A 65 20.15 -11.34 -19.04
C GLU A 65 21.66 -11.15 -19.04
N LYS A 66 22.16 -10.13 -18.32
CA LYS A 66 23.59 -9.90 -18.18
C LYS A 66 24.27 -11.08 -17.48
N TYR A 67 23.70 -11.54 -16.37
CA TYR A 67 24.23 -12.68 -15.63
C TYR A 67 24.22 -13.97 -16.46
N ALA A 68 23.15 -14.20 -17.24
CA ALA A 68 23.04 -15.35 -18.14
C ALA A 68 24.10 -15.33 -19.24
N LYS A 69 24.41 -14.14 -19.80
CA LYS A 69 25.48 -13.97 -20.79
C LYS A 69 26.86 -14.20 -20.19
N ASP A 70 27.16 -13.62 -19.02
CA ASP A 70 28.46 -13.77 -18.36
C ASP A 70 28.73 -15.23 -17.94
N ASN A 71 27.70 -16.00 -17.58
CA ASN A 71 27.83 -17.44 -17.30
C ASN A 71 27.99 -18.32 -18.56
N SER A 72 27.59 -17.82 -19.74
CA SER A 72 27.73 -18.54 -21.01
C SER A 72 29.13 -18.40 -21.63
N THR A 73 29.85 -17.34 -21.29
CA THR A 73 31.22 -17.05 -21.76
C THR A 73 32.32 -17.49 -20.78
N GLY A 74 31.97 -17.92 -19.56
CA GLY A 74 32.93 -18.43 -18.56
C GLY A 74 33.13 -19.96 -18.57
N ARG A 75 32.61 -20.66 -19.59
CA ARG A 75 32.78 -22.10 -19.82
C ARG A 75 33.54 -22.31 -21.13
N ASP A 76 34.82 -21.92 -21.16
CA ASP A 76 35.83 -22.40 -22.10
C ASP A 76 37.19 -22.42 -21.37
#